data_AF-A0AAQ3MME2-F1
#
_entry.id   AF-A0AAQ3MME2-F1
#
_cell.length_a   1.000
_cell.length_b   1.000
_cell.length_c   1.000
_cell.angle_alpha   90.00
_cell.angle_beta   90.00
_cell.angle_gamma   90.00
#
_symmetry.space_group_name_H-M   'P 1'
#
loop_
_entity.id
_entity.type
_entity.pdbx_description
1 polymer ?
#
loop_
_entity_poly.entity_id
_entity_poly.type
_entity_poly.pdbx_seq_one_letter_code
_entity_poly.pdbx_strand_id
1 'polypeptide(L)'
;MPQRHSKNNNDLAFFTYDEKRKLGYGTQKERLGKDSIKPFDACCLCLKSLIDPMSCHKGHLFCKECILQCLLSQKKDIQRYSFLALFYSVPEIVESMIEFQVYA
;
A
#
# COMPACT_ATOMS: atom_id res chain seq x y z
N MET A 1 -9.70 49.28 14.84
CA MET A 1 -10.20 49.07 13.46
C MET A 1 -10.98 47.77 13.44
N PRO A 2 -12.25 47.72 13.02
CA PRO A 2 -12.99 46.47 12.97
C PRO A 2 -12.35 45.53 11.95
N GLN A 3 -12.02 44.32 12.38
CA GLN A 3 -11.39 43.29 11.57
C GLN A 3 -12.31 42.97 10.38
N ARG A 4 -11.83 43.15 9.14
CA ARG A 4 -12.60 42.88 7.93
C ARG A 4 -13.14 41.43 7.96
N HIS A 5 -14.45 41.30 8.15
CA HIS A 5 -15.16 40.02 8.25
C HIS A 5 -15.22 39.27 6.92
N SER A 6 -14.99 39.95 5.79
CA SER A 6 -15.00 39.36 4.44
C SER A 6 -13.87 38.33 4.17
N LYS A 7 -13.04 38.05 5.18
CA LYS A 7 -12.01 37.00 5.15
C LYS A 7 -12.39 35.78 5.99
N ASN A 8 -13.62 35.72 6.52
CA ASN A 8 -14.13 34.53 7.18
C ASN A 8 -14.63 33.51 6.14
N ASN A 9 -14.25 32.24 6.35
CA ASN A 9 -14.32 31.07 5.46
C ASN A 9 -15.71 30.68 4.90
N ASN A 10 -16.76 31.50 5.06
CA ASN A 10 -18.14 31.04 4.90
C ASN A 10 -18.96 31.82 3.86
N ASP A 11 -18.43 32.93 3.30
CA ASP A 11 -19.22 33.87 2.49
C ASP A 11 -19.00 33.74 0.96
N LEU A 12 -18.09 32.89 0.51
CA LEU A 12 -17.80 32.71 -0.93
C LEU A 12 -18.44 31.43 -1.47
N ALA A 13 -19.09 31.53 -2.64
CA ALA A 13 -19.68 30.39 -3.35
C ALA A 13 -18.65 29.43 -3.98
N PHE A 14 -17.35 29.74 -3.84
CA PHE A 14 -16.24 28.93 -4.33
C PHE A 14 -15.10 28.93 -3.32
N PHE A 15 -14.42 27.80 -3.19
CA PHE A 15 -13.21 27.73 -2.38
C PHE A 15 -12.04 28.45 -3.05
N THR A 16 -11.37 29.29 -2.28
CA THR A 16 -10.06 29.87 -2.60
C THR A 16 -8.97 28.80 -2.67
N TYR A 17 -7.82 29.15 -3.23
CA TYR A 17 -6.68 28.24 -3.31
C TYR A 17 -6.24 27.71 -1.94
N ASP A 18 -6.17 28.59 -0.94
CA ASP A 18 -5.76 28.22 0.42
C ASP A 18 -6.79 27.31 1.11
N GLU A 19 -8.09 27.51 0.87
CA GLU A 19 -9.14 26.63 1.38
C GLU A 19 -9.08 25.26 0.72
N LYS A 20 -8.91 25.19 -0.62
CA LYS A 20 -8.70 23.92 -1.34
C LYS A 20 -7.49 23.16 -0.82
N ARG A 21 -6.40 23.87 -0.51
CA ARG A 21 -5.20 23.28 0.08
C ARG A 21 -5.44 22.76 1.50
N LYS A 22 -6.24 23.45 2.33
CA LYS A 22 -6.59 23.03 3.70
C LYS A 22 -7.56 21.87 3.75
N LEU A 23 -8.43 21.70 2.76
CA LEU A 23 -9.39 20.60 2.67
C LEU A 23 -8.72 19.23 2.51
N GLY A 24 -7.46 19.19 2.05
CA GLY A 24 -6.73 17.94 1.81
C GLY A 24 -7.38 17.04 0.74
N TYR A 25 -8.26 17.60 -0.09
CA TYR A 25 -9.01 16.87 -1.09
C TYR A 25 -8.32 16.89 -2.46
N GLY A 26 -8.35 15.76 -3.17
CA GLY A 26 -7.76 15.59 -4.50
C GLY A 26 -6.26 15.26 -4.48
N THR A 27 -5.61 15.44 -5.63
CA THR A 27 -4.17 15.13 -5.77
C THR A 27 -3.32 16.16 -5.03
N GLN A 28 -2.75 15.75 -3.90
CA GLN A 28 -1.83 16.57 -3.12
C GLN A 28 -0.39 16.34 -3.56
N LYS A 29 0.40 17.43 -3.63
CA LYS A 29 1.84 17.38 -3.86
C LYS A 29 2.55 17.88 -2.61
N GLU A 30 3.19 16.97 -1.90
CA GLU A 30 3.98 17.28 -0.72
C GLU A 30 5.37 16.64 -0.83
N ARG A 31 6.38 17.30 -0.23
CA ARG A 31 7.72 16.70 -0.11
C ARG A 31 7.70 15.74 1.06
N LEU A 32 7.77 14.45 0.75
CA LEU A 32 7.86 13.40 1.75
C LEU A 32 9.25 13.39 2.39
N GLY A 33 9.28 13.23 3.72
CA GLY A 33 10.51 13.07 4.49
C GLY A 33 11.06 11.65 4.40
N LYS A 34 12.24 11.44 5.00
CA LYS A 34 12.87 10.11 5.10
C LYS A 34 11.95 9.08 5.76
N ASP A 35 11.15 9.50 6.73
CA ASP A 35 10.26 8.62 7.50
C ASP A 35 9.10 8.05 6.65
N SER A 36 8.82 8.66 5.50
CA SER A 36 7.83 8.16 4.54
C SER A 36 8.40 7.09 3.60
N ILE A 37 9.72 6.85 3.64
CA ILE A 37 10.40 5.86 2.81
C ILE A 37 10.55 4.59 3.64
N LYS A 38 10.04 3.47 3.13
CA LYS A 38 10.23 2.16 3.75
C LYS A 38 11.73 1.86 3.89
N PRO A 39 12.24 1.50 5.09
CA PRO A 39 13.62 1.09 5.24
C PRO A 39 13.88 -0.24 4.54
N PHE A 40 15.13 -0.46 4.12
CA PHE A 40 15.51 -1.63 3.32
C PHE A 40 15.27 -2.95 4.09
N ASP A 41 15.61 -2.97 5.36
CA ASP A 41 15.53 -4.09 6.30
C ASP A 41 14.13 -4.33 6.90
N ALA A 42 13.09 -3.63 6.42
CA ALA A 42 11.71 -3.90 6.80
C ALA A 42 11.02 -4.89 5.86
N CYS A 43 10.11 -5.68 6.42
CA CYS A 43 9.19 -6.55 5.69
C CYS A 43 8.16 -5.73 4.89
N CYS A 44 7.89 -6.11 3.65
CA CYS A 44 6.89 -5.46 2.79
C CYS A 44 5.43 -5.71 3.22
N LEU A 45 5.17 -6.65 4.14
CA LEU A 45 3.82 -6.95 4.64
C LEU A 45 3.54 -6.33 6.00
N CYS A 46 4.43 -6.52 6.97
CA CYS A 46 4.21 -6.04 8.34
C CYS A 46 4.91 -4.71 8.65
N LEU A 47 5.75 -4.19 7.75
CA LEU A 47 6.52 -2.94 7.89
C LEU A 47 7.44 -2.85 9.11
N LYS A 48 7.69 -3.99 9.77
CA LYS A 48 8.65 -4.15 10.87
C LYS A 48 9.97 -4.70 10.35
N SER A 49 11.01 -4.64 11.17
CA SER A 49 12.30 -5.30 10.88
C SER A 49 12.09 -6.79 10.57
N LEU A 50 12.88 -7.30 9.63
CA LEU A 50 12.76 -8.67 9.12
C LEU A 50 13.08 -9.72 10.19
N ILE A 51 12.29 -10.79 10.19
CA ILE A 51 12.50 -12.02 10.98
C ILE A 51 12.43 -13.18 10.00
N ASP A 52 13.49 -14.00 9.93
CA ASP A 52 13.65 -15.09 8.97
C ASP A 52 13.32 -14.63 7.52
N PRO A 53 14.20 -13.79 6.93
CA PRO A 53 13.91 -13.07 5.70
C PRO A 53 13.79 -14.01 4.50
N MET A 54 12.74 -13.82 3.72
CA MET A 54 12.48 -14.50 2.45
C MET A 54 12.41 -13.47 1.33
N SER A 55 12.92 -13.80 0.15
CA SER A 55 12.89 -12.93 -1.02
C SER A 55 12.05 -13.50 -2.17
N CYS A 56 11.34 -12.62 -2.87
CA CYS A 56 10.74 -12.95 -4.17
C CYS A 56 11.75 -12.72 -5.31
N HIS A 57 11.53 -13.34 -6.47
CA HIS A 57 12.30 -13.13 -7.72
C HIS A 57 12.41 -11.64 -8.13
N LYS A 58 11.43 -10.82 -7.74
CA LYS A 58 11.42 -9.37 -8.00
C LYS A 58 12.27 -8.55 -6.99
N GLY A 59 12.92 -9.20 -6.03
CA GLY A 59 13.77 -8.55 -5.03
C GLY A 59 13.01 -7.96 -3.83
N HIS A 60 11.76 -8.36 -3.59
CA HIS A 60 10.99 -7.92 -2.42
C HIS A 60 11.31 -8.80 -1.20
N LEU A 61 11.43 -8.18 -0.02
CA LEU A 61 11.77 -8.86 1.25
C LEU A 61 10.56 -9.00 2.17
N PHE A 62 10.42 -10.18 2.76
CA PHE A 62 9.31 -10.54 3.64
C PHE A 62 9.79 -11.35 4.84
N CYS A 63 9.06 -11.30 5.96
CA CYS A 63 9.21 -12.32 7.00
C CYS A 63 8.55 -13.61 6.51
N LYS A 64 9.16 -14.77 6.80
CA LYS A 64 8.65 -16.09 6.41
C LYS A 64 7.19 -16.31 6.81
N GLU A 65 6.81 -15.99 8.04
CA GLU A 65 5.44 -16.16 8.52
C GLU A 65 4.45 -15.27 7.76
N CYS A 66 4.80 -14.00 7.55
CA CYS A 66 3.94 -13.04 6.86
C CYS A 66 3.65 -13.47 5.43
N ILE A 67 4.67 -13.91 4.68
CA ILE A 67 4.48 -14.30 3.28
C ILE A 67 3.68 -15.58 3.16
N LEU A 68 3.93 -16.57 4.03
CA LEU A 68 3.15 -17.82 4.05
C LEU A 68 1.68 -17.56 4.39
N GLN A 69 1.40 -16.72 5.39
CA GLN A 69 0.03 -16.36 5.74
C GLN A 69 -0.68 -15.62 4.60
N CYS A 70 0.04 -14.72 3.91
CA CYS A 70 -0.50 -13.99 2.75
C CYS A 70 -0.90 -14.96 1.63
N LEU A 71 -0.01 -15.89 1.26
CA LEU A 71 -0.26 -16.89 0.21
C LEU A 71 -1.43 -17.83 0.57
N LEU A 72 -1.51 -18.28 1.83
CA LEU A 72 -2.61 -19.11 2.30
C LEU A 72 -3.95 -18.38 2.25
N SER A 73 -3.99 -17.09 2.62
CA SER A 73 -5.20 -16.26 2.53
C SER A 73 -5.62 -16.08 1.07
N GLN A 74 -4.69 -15.73 0.18
CA GLN A 74 -4.96 -15.61 -1.25
C GLN A 74 -5.51 -16.90 -1.85
N LYS A 75 -4.94 -18.06 -1.50
CA LYS A 75 -5.44 -19.36 -1.97
C LYS A 75 -6.87 -19.63 -1.51
N LYS A 76 -7.20 -19.31 -0.25
CA LYS A 76 -8.57 -19.44 0.29
C LYS A 76 -9.53 -18.50 -0.43
N ASP A 77 -9.11 -17.28 -0.70
CA ASP A 77 -9.91 -16.28 -1.40
C ASP A 77 -10.17 -16.71 -2.85
N ILE A 78 -9.15 -17.16 -3.58
CA ILE A 78 -9.31 -17.72 -4.93
C ILE A 78 -10.29 -18.90 -4.93
N GLN A 79 -10.21 -19.81 -3.96
CA GLN A 79 -11.17 -20.92 -3.84
C GLN A 79 -12.60 -20.44 -3.58
N ARG A 80 -12.80 -19.37 -2.79
CA ARG A 80 -14.13 -18.77 -2.56
C ARG A 80 -14.66 -18.08 -3.82
N TYR A 81 -13.82 -17.33 -4.51
CA TYR A 81 -14.18 -16.59 -5.73
C TYR A 81 -14.18 -17.47 -6.98
N SER A 82 -13.67 -18.70 -6.91
CA SER A 82 -13.67 -19.70 -8.00
C SER A 82 -15.07 -20.13 -8.42
N PHE A 83 -16.10 -19.86 -7.62
CA PHE A 83 -17.48 -20.01 -8.05
C PHE A 83 -17.94 -18.89 -9.02
N LEU A 84 -17.20 -17.78 -9.16
CA LEU A 84 -17.61 -16.58 -9.92
C LEU A 84 -16.57 -16.00 -10.89
N ALA A 85 -15.33 -16.48 -10.99
CA ALA A 85 -14.31 -15.80 -11.79
C ALA A 85 -13.49 -16.72 -12.71
N LEU A 86 -13.85 -16.72 -13.99
CA LEU A 86 -13.08 -17.25 -15.12
C LEU A 86 -12.09 -16.23 -15.73
N PHE A 87 -11.79 -15.10 -15.09
CA PHE A 87 -11.10 -13.98 -15.78
C PHE A 87 -10.09 -13.13 -15.00
N TYR A 88 -9.67 -13.50 -13.78
CA TYR A 88 -8.60 -12.76 -13.10
C TYR A 88 -7.34 -13.61 -12.98
N SER A 89 -6.41 -13.31 -13.88
CA SER A 89 -4.99 -13.63 -13.83
C SER A 89 -4.48 -13.67 -12.39
N VAL A 90 -4.23 -14.89 -11.90
CA VAL A 90 -3.28 -15.11 -10.81
C VAL A 90 -1.95 -14.60 -11.35
N PRO A 91 -1.43 -13.45 -10.89
CA PRO A 91 -0.19 -12.95 -11.43
C PRO A 91 0.90 -13.98 -11.17
N GLU A 92 1.83 -14.14 -12.13
CA GLU A 92 3.01 -15.04 -12.22
C GLU A 92 3.92 -15.15 -10.95
N ILE A 93 3.52 -14.51 -9.86
CA ILE A 93 4.16 -14.48 -8.55
C ILE A 93 3.93 -15.81 -7.79
N VAL A 94 2.81 -16.51 -8.01
CA VAL A 94 2.49 -17.72 -7.22
C VAL A 94 3.16 -18.98 -7.79
N GLU A 95 3.26 -19.11 -9.11
CA GLU A 95 3.94 -20.26 -9.75
C GLU A 95 5.46 -20.25 -9.52
N SER A 96 6.09 -19.06 -9.51
CA SER A 96 7.54 -18.95 -9.28
C SER A 96 7.98 -19.14 -7.82
N MET A 97 7.08 -19.08 -6.83
CA MET A 97 7.45 -19.29 -5.42
C MET A 97 7.51 -20.76 -4.99
N ILE A 98 6.93 -21.68 -5.78
CA ILE A 98 6.93 -23.13 -5.48
C ILE A 98 8.21 -23.82 -5.98
N GLU A 99 8.84 -23.33 -7.06
CA GLU A 99 10.06 -23.96 -7.62
C GLU A 99 11.34 -23.73 -6.78
N PHE A 100 11.37 -22.76 -5.87
CA PHE A 100 12.58 -22.47 -5.08
C PHE A 100 12.68 -23.26 -3.76
N GLN A 101 11.68 -24.08 -3.39
CA GLN A 101 11.79 -25.02 -2.26
C GLN A 101 12.47 -26.36 -2.63
N VAL A 102 12.95 -26.53 -3.88
CA VAL A 102 13.66 -27.75 -4.32
C VAL A 102 15.17 -27.53 -4.52
N TYR A 103 15.67 -26.28 -4.51
CA TYR A 103 17.09 -25.97 -4.81
C TYR A 103 17.84 -25.15 -3.74
N ALA A 104 17.36 -25.13 -2.49
CA ALA A 104 18.12 -24.63 -1.33
C ALA A 104 18.04 -25.62 -0.16
#